data_AF-A0A9Q4CY62-F1
#
_entry.id   AF-A0A9Q4CY62-F1
#
_cell.length_a   1.000
_cell.length_b   1.000
_cell.length_c   1.000
_cell.angle_alpha   90.00
_cell.angle_beta   90.00
_cell.angle_gamma   90.00
#
_symmetry.space_group_name_H-M   'P 1'
#
loop_
_entity.id
_entity.type
_entity.pdbx_description
1 polymer ?
#
loop_
_entity_poly.entity_id
_entity_poly.type
_entity_poly.pdbx_seq_one_letter_code
_entity_poly.pdbx_strand_id
1 'polypeptide(L)'
;MPQTAHSQDTAADGKSSKRVVGIDAARGLALIGLLAAHVFPTSDEDTGAPTLAHELFAGDSAALFVMLAGLGLALLTGGRTPHQGRRLAADRAGVAVRALLVGLTGLLIAMLMPADPPANGILIYFALFFLLAIPFFRFRSRTLFLSAAACAVIAPVLMQRLYPVLPETSVYEHTLVTLVTEPAGFVAELLLTGTYPALAYMVFVLVGMGLGRLDLNSTRVQVLIAAVGAGLVALANATSHLLIHRLGGYQALLGSAEMDRQTVDEALVVAPEVLPDTTWAWLAIATPHSNTPLALASSLGMAMLVLGLVLLVARRFGRWLYPLTAMGAMTMSVYTAHMVALSFEVHYENPVLWYLVHLFGAVVFALVWTRWFGRGPLEKVMTVGAQRAMQRYVLEGSAVDAAPPTSENEDQHPRAQSPSGTQRTTPQPPGEPS
;
A
#
# COMPACT_ATOMS: atom_id res chain seq x y z
N MET A 1 -30.77 51.00 -11.09
CA MET A 1 -30.45 49.85 -10.21
C MET A 1 -30.05 48.67 -11.08
N PRO A 2 -29.06 47.85 -10.68
CA PRO A 2 -28.44 46.87 -11.57
C PRO A 2 -29.17 45.53 -11.60
N GLN A 3 -29.24 44.88 -12.76
CA GLN A 3 -29.57 43.45 -12.85
C GLN A 3 -28.35 42.62 -12.47
N THR A 4 -28.57 41.61 -11.66
CA THR A 4 -27.54 40.81 -11.00
C THR A 4 -26.90 39.77 -11.92
N ALA A 5 -25.59 39.61 -11.78
CA ALA A 5 -24.85 38.55 -12.46
C ALA A 5 -25.17 37.17 -11.88
N HIS A 6 -25.44 36.18 -12.74
CA HIS A 6 -25.32 34.75 -12.45
C HIS A 6 -24.83 34.00 -13.70
N SER A 7 -23.57 34.26 -14.04
CA SER A 7 -22.86 33.57 -15.12
C SER A 7 -22.20 32.29 -14.60
N GLN A 8 -22.69 31.14 -15.05
CA GLN A 8 -21.92 29.93 -15.35
C GLN A 8 -20.94 29.42 -14.27
N ASP A 9 -21.43 28.69 -13.27
CA ASP A 9 -20.57 27.92 -12.36
C ASP A 9 -21.17 26.55 -11.94
N THR A 10 -21.61 25.77 -12.94
CA THR A 10 -22.15 24.39 -12.76
C THR A 10 -21.63 23.37 -13.77
N ALA A 11 -20.52 23.67 -14.47
CA ALA A 11 -19.92 22.79 -15.48
C ALA A 11 -18.75 21.92 -14.95
N ALA A 12 -18.66 21.72 -13.62
CA ALA A 12 -17.50 21.10 -12.95
C ALA A 12 -17.65 19.60 -12.60
N ASP A 13 -18.83 18.98 -12.78
CA ASP A 13 -19.12 17.61 -12.30
C ASP A 13 -19.14 16.55 -13.43
N GLY A 14 -18.49 16.85 -14.57
CA GLY A 14 -18.60 16.06 -15.82
C GLY A 14 -17.38 15.21 -16.19
N LYS A 15 -16.33 15.14 -15.36
CA LYS A 15 -15.15 14.30 -15.59
C LYS A 15 -14.92 13.34 -14.43
N SER A 16 -15.71 12.27 -14.41
CA SER A 16 -15.28 11.05 -13.73
C SER A 16 -13.88 10.71 -14.23
N SER A 17 -12.92 10.73 -13.31
CA SER A 17 -11.52 10.42 -13.63
C SER A 17 -11.49 9.11 -14.42
N LYS A 18 -10.80 9.10 -15.57
CA LYS A 18 -10.46 7.86 -16.28
C LYS A 18 -9.49 7.07 -15.41
N ARG A 19 -10.04 6.47 -14.34
CA ARG A 19 -9.40 5.46 -13.49
C ARG A 19 -8.85 4.44 -14.47
N VAL A 20 -7.53 4.29 -14.48
CA VAL A 20 -6.85 3.52 -15.53
C VAL A 20 -7.32 2.08 -15.38
N VAL A 21 -8.18 1.65 -16.31
CA VAL A 21 -8.91 0.37 -16.25
C VAL A 21 -7.93 -0.79 -16.02
N GLY A 22 -6.75 -0.75 -16.64
CA GLY A 22 -5.70 -1.75 -16.43
C GLY A 22 -5.12 -1.82 -15.01
N ILE A 23 -5.15 -0.75 -14.20
CA ILE A 23 -4.67 -0.77 -12.81
C ILE A 23 -5.65 -1.55 -11.91
N ASP A 24 -6.94 -1.24 -12.01
CA ASP A 24 -7.95 -1.98 -11.25
C ASP A 24 -8.05 -3.42 -11.81
N ALA A 25 -7.96 -3.64 -13.12
CA ALA A 25 -7.87 -4.99 -13.69
C ALA A 25 -6.68 -5.80 -13.13
N ALA A 26 -5.49 -5.19 -13.03
CA ALA A 26 -4.32 -5.84 -12.45
C ALA A 26 -4.52 -6.15 -10.96
N ARG A 27 -5.24 -5.30 -10.21
CA ARG A 27 -5.57 -5.57 -8.80
C ARG A 27 -6.59 -6.69 -8.66
N GLY A 28 -7.54 -6.80 -9.59
CA GLY A 28 -8.43 -7.94 -9.70
C GLY A 28 -7.69 -9.24 -10.00
N LEU A 29 -6.71 -9.21 -10.92
CA LEU A 29 -5.88 -10.38 -11.22
C LEU A 29 -5.00 -10.81 -10.04
N ALA A 30 -4.39 -9.84 -9.34
CA ALA A 30 -3.63 -10.11 -8.12
C ALA A 30 -4.50 -10.80 -7.05
N LEU A 31 -5.74 -10.35 -6.89
CA LEU A 31 -6.71 -10.95 -5.97
C LEU A 31 -7.10 -12.38 -6.37
N ILE A 32 -7.21 -12.70 -7.67
CA ILE A 32 -7.44 -14.09 -8.13
C ILE A 32 -6.29 -15.03 -7.72
N GLY A 33 -5.04 -14.57 -7.86
CA GLY A 33 -3.87 -15.34 -7.43
C GLY A 33 -3.79 -15.49 -5.91
N LEU A 34 -4.13 -14.43 -5.17
CA LEU A 34 -4.18 -14.44 -3.70
C LEU A 34 -5.28 -15.37 -3.16
N LEU A 35 -6.43 -15.44 -3.82
CA LEU A 35 -7.47 -16.44 -3.53
C LEU A 35 -6.99 -17.88 -3.80
N ALA A 36 -6.13 -18.09 -4.80
CA ALA A 36 -5.59 -19.42 -5.10
C ALA A 36 -4.57 -19.84 -4.04
N ALA A 37 -3.65 -18.94 -3.69
CA ALA A 37 -2.60 -19.18 -2.69
C ALA A 37 -3.12 -19.44 -1.26
N HIS A 38 -4.37 -19.09 -0.97
CA HIS A 38 -5.03 -19.33 0.32
C HIS A 38 -5.99 -20.54 0.34
N VAL A 39 -6.18 -21.21 -0.80
CA VAL A 39 -7.15 -22.32 -0.92
C VAL A 39 -6.48 -23.61 -1.40
N PHE A 40 -5.47 -23.51 -2.26
CA PHE A 40 -4.71 -24.67 -2.70
C PHE A 40 -3.54 -24.96 -1.73
N PRO A 41 -3.23 -26.25 -1.48
CA PRO A 41 -2.06 -26.61 -0.68
C PRO A 41 -0.76 -26.18 -1.38
N THR A 42 0.28 -25.96 -0.58
CA THR A 42 1.61 -25.53 -1.06
C THR A 42 2.31 -26.64 -1.85
N SER A 43 2.22 -27.87 -1.37
CA SER A 43 2.75 -29.08 -1.99
C SER A 43 1.67 -30.13 -2.23
N ASP A 44 1.93 -31.04 -3.16
CA ASP A 44 1.15 -32.23 -3.44
C ASP A 44 1.49 -33.35 -2.43
N GLU A 45 0.48 -33.99 -1.84
CA GLU A 45 0.67 -34.95 -0.73
C GLU A 45 1.37 -36.25 -1.16
N ASP A 46 1.16 -36.70 -2.39
CA ASP A 46 1.72 -37.95 -2.93
C ASP A 46 3.17 -37.79 -3.41
N THR A 47 3.53 -36.61 -3.92
CA THR A 47 4.82 -36.36 -4.58
C THR A 47 5.75 -35.40 -3.84
N GLY A 48 5.25 -34.62 -2.87
CA GLY A 48 5.98 -33.55 -2.20
C GLY A 48 6.34 -32.36 -3.10
N ALA A 49 5.96 -32.39 -4.39
CA ALA A 49 6.25 -31.32 -5.34
C ALA A 49 5.37 -30.09 -5.06
N PRO A 50 5.83 -28.86 -5.37
CA PRO A 50 5.02 -27.66 -5.23
C PRO A 50 3.80 -27.75 -6.16
N THR A 51 2.63 -27.32 -5.69
CA THR A 51 1.46 -27.30 -6.56
C THR A 51 1.59 -26.22 -7.64
N LEU A 52 0.93 -26.40 -8.78
CA LEU A 52 0.87 -25.38 -9.83
C LEU A 52 0.33 -24.03 -9.32
N ALA A 53 -0.52 -24.05 -8.29
CA ALA A 53 -1.00 -22.83 -7.63
C ALA A 53 0.12 -22.15 -6.82
N HIS A 54 0.95 -22.92 -6.12
CA HIS A 54 2.14 -22.41 -5.44
C HIS A 54 3.14 -21.84 -6.45
N GLU A 55 3.52 -22.61 -7.48
CA GLU A 55 4.48 -22.18 -8.52
C GLU A 55 4.07 -20.86 -9.23
N LEU A 56 2.76 -20.65 -9.47
CA LEU A 56 2.26 -19.48 -10.21
C LEU A 56 1.93 -18.27 -9.34
N PHE A 57 1.64 -18.45 -8.04
CA PHE A 57 1.06 -17.39 -7.21
C PHE A 57 1.75 -17.13 -5.87
N ALA A 58 2.57 -18.05 -5.37
CA ALA A 58 3.34 -17.87 -4.13
C ALA A 58 4.29 -16.66 -4.28
N GLY A 59 4.27 -15.75 -3.30
CA GLY A 59 5.01 -14.49 -3.27
C GLY A 59 4.54 -13.44 -4.30
N ASP A 60 4.41 -13.82 -5.56
CA ASP A 60 4.20 -12.93 -6.71
C ASP A 60 2.82 -12.26 -6.70
N SER A 61 1.78 -12.95 -6.25
CA SER A 61 0.43 -12.38 -6.11
C SER A 61 0.40 -11.28 -5.03
N ALA A 62 1.05 -11.52 -3.89
CA ALA A 62 1.20 -10.54 -2.81
C ALA A 62 2.09 -9.35 -3.24
N ALA A 63 3.23 -9.61 -3.89
CA ALA A 63 4.12 -8.58 -4.43
C ALA A 63 3.38 -7.65 -5.42
N LEU A 64 2.59 -8.21 -6.34
CA LEU A 64 1.75 -7.44 -7.26
C LEU A 64 0.69 -6.62 -6.51
N PHE A 65 0.01 -7.22 -5.53
CA PHE A 65 -1.02 -6.54 -4.75
C PHE A 65 -0.47 -5.35 -3.94
N VAL A 66 0.68 -5.53 -3.29
CA VAL A 66 1.38 -4.50 -2.51
C VAL A 66 1.97 -3.41 -3.41
N MET A 67 2.55 -3.77 -4.56
CA MET A 67 3.00 -2.80 -5.57
C MET A 67 1.85 -1.95 -6.10
N LEU A 68 0.68 -2.56 -6.37
CA LEU A 68 -0.52 -1.85 -6.82
C LEU A 68 -1.15 -0.95 -5.74
N ALA A 69 -0.90 -1.24 -4.47
CA ALA A 69 -1.28 -0.35 -3.37
C ALA A 69 -0.36 0.86 -3.29
N GLY A 70 0.96 0.67 -3.41
CA GLY A 70 1.94 1.76 -3.56
C GLY A 70 1.63 2.65 -4.77
N LEU A 71 1.30 2.03 -5.91
CA LEU A 71 0.81 2.72 -7.11
C LEU A 71 -0.42 3.59 -6.81
N GLY A 72 -1.37 3.04 -6.05
CA GLY A 72 -2.55 3.74 -5.57
C GLY A 72 -2.25 4.93 -4.64
N LEU A 73 -1.27 4.79 -3.74
CA LEU A 73 -0.82 5.88 -2.86
C LEU A 73 -0.17 7.02 -3.66
N ALA A 74 0.67 6.72 -4.65
CA ALA A 74 1.24 7.77 -5.50
C ALA A 74 0.17 8.50 -6.31
N LEU A 75 -0.81 7.79 -6.88
CA LEU A 75 -1.92 8.42 -7.60
C LEU A 75 -2.82 9.26 -6.69
N LEU A 76 -3.07 8.82 -5.46
CA LEU A 76 -3.81 9.59 -4.45
C LEU A 76 -3.07 10.89 -4.08
N THR A 77 -1.75 10.83 -3.96
CA THR A 77 -0.88 11.93 -3.51
C THR A 77 -0.29 12.75 -4.68
N GLY A 78 -1.11 13.02 -5.70
CA GLY A 78 -0.78 13.92 -6.83
C GLY A 78 -0.14 13.27 -8.06
N GLY A 79 0.05 11.95 -8.09
CA GLY A 79 0.59 11.22 -9.25
C GLY A 79 1.93 11.81 -9.72
N ARG A 80 2.05 12.13 -11.00
CA ARG A 80 3.27 12.71 -11.63
C ARG A 80 3.76 14.01 -10.98
N THR A 81 2.88 14.74 -10.29
CA THR A 81 3.17 16.01 -9.61
C THR A 81 2.79 15.89 -8.13
N PRO A 82 3.68 15.36 -7.27
CA PRO A 82 3.39 15.16 -5.86
C PRO A 82 2.84 16.42 -5.19
N HIS A 83 1.81 16.25 -4.35
CA HIS A 83 1.25 17.35 -3.58
C HIS A 83 2.29 17.94 -2.60
N GLN A 84 2.12 19.23 -2.29
CA GLN A 84 3.02 20.00 -1.42
C GLN A 84 2.21 20.83 -0.40
N GLY A 85 2.89 21.38 0.60
CA GLY A 85 2.28 22.22 1.64
C GLY A 85 1.10 21.54 2.34
N ARG A 86 -0.01 22.28 2.49
CA ARG A 86 -1.23 21.78 3.16
C ARG A 86 -1.86 20.55 2.50
N ARG A 87 -1.79 20.43 1.16
CA ARG A 87 -2.31 19.24 0.46
C ARG A 87 -1.52 17.98 0.82
N LEU A 88 -0.19 18.11 0.96
CA LEU A 88 0.64 17.01 1.45
C LEU A 88 0.33 16.66 2.92
N ALA A 89 0.09 17.65 3.78
CA ALA A 89 -0.30 17.39 5.17
C ALA A 89 -1.64 16.63 5.26
N ALA A 90 -2.64 17.06 4.48
CA ALA A 90 -3.92 16.37 4.37
C ALA A 90 -3.74 14.93 3.83
N ASP A 91 -2.97 14.73 2.76
CA ASP A 91 -2.66 13.40 2.21
C ASP A 91 -2.07 12.45 3.26
N ARG A 92 -1.11 12.95 4.07
CA ARG A 92 -0.49 12.18 5.15
C ARG A 92 -1.51 11.77 6.22
N ALA A 93 -2.36 12.70 6.66
CA ALA A 93 -3.43 12.42 7.61
C ALA A 93 -4.47 11.42 7.06
N GLY A 94 -4.86 11.59 5.80
CA GLY A 94 -5.78 10.69 5.12
C GLY A 94 -5.23 9.26 4.99
N VAL A 95 -3.94 9.10 4.67
CA VAL A 95 -3.31 7.78 4.62
C VAL A 95 -3.08 7.19 6.01
N ALA A 96 -2.72 8.00 7.03
CA ALA A 96 -2.61 7.52 8.41
C ALA A 96 -3.96 6.97 8.92
N VAL A 97 -5.07 7.68 8.70
CA VAL A 97 -6.40 7.18 9.07
C VAL A 97 -6.79 5.94 8.23
N ARG A 98 -6.43 5.89 6.94
CA ARG A 98 -6.65 4.68 6.14
C ARG A 98 -5.84 3.49 6.67
N ALA A 99 -4.60 3.70 7.10
CA ALA A 99 -3.77 2.67 7.70
C ALA A 99 -4.41 2.12 8.98
N LEU A 100 -4.84 3.00 9.89
CA LEU A 100 -5.55 2.61 11.11
C LEU A 100 -6.83 1.81 10.84
N LEU A 101 -7.63 2.21 9.85
CA LEU A 101 -8.85 1.48 9.46
C LEU A 101 -8.56 0.12 8.82
N VAL A 102 -7.51 0.00 7.99
CA VAL A 102 -7.07 -1.28 7.42
C VAL A 102 -6.54 -2.20 8.51
N GLY A 103 -5.68 -1.69 9.41
CA GLY A 103 -5.10 -2.44 10.51
C GLY A 103 -6.16 -2.94 11.49
N LEU A 104 -7.09 -2.07 11.91
CA LEU A 104 -8.23 -2.46 12.73
C LEU A 104 -9.07 -3.55 12.04
N THR A 105 -9.29 -3.45 10.73
CA THR A 105 -10.02 -4.50 10.00
C THR A 105 -9.24 -5.82 9.98
N GLY A 106 -7.91 -5.78 9.88
CA GLY A 106 -7.05 -6.97 10.00
C GLY A 106 -7.16 -7.63 11.38
N LEU A 107 -6.94 -6.86 12.45
CA LEU A 107 -7.01 -7.36 13.83
C LEU A 107 -8.42 -7.89 14.21
N LEU A 108 -9.47 -7.35 13.59
CA LEU A 108 -10.85 -7.85 13.76
C LEU A 108 -11.10 -9.14 12.97
N ILE A 109 -10.46 -9.34 11.82
CA ILE A 109 -10.53 -10.60 11.06
C ILE A 109 -9.74 -11.70 11.78
N ALA A 110 -8.56 -11.38 12.32
CA ALA A 110 -7.74 -12.33 13.09
C ALA A 110 -8.49 -12.88 14.32
N MET A 111 -9.39 -12.09 14.93
CA MET A 111 -10.28 -12.55 16.02
C MET A 111 -11.33 -13.59 15.59
N LEU A 112 -11.57 -13.78 14.29
CA LEU A 112 -12.46 -14.80 13.74
C LEU A 112 -11.70 -16.04 13.26
N MET A 113 -10.38 -15.96 13.10
CA MET A 113 -9.57 -17.08 12.58
C MET A 113 -9.35 -18.17 13.64
N PRO A 114 -9.19 -19.44 13.21
CA PRO A 114 -8.70 -20.50 14.08
C PRO A 114 -7.23 -20.26 14.48
N ALA A 115 -6.75 -21.01 15.47
CA ALA A 115 -5.37 -20.88 15.99
C ALA A 115 -4.30 -21.21 14.93
N ASP A 116 -4.59 -22.18 14.06
CA ASP A 116 -3.81 -22.52 12.88
C ASP A 116 -4.57 -21.97 11.64
N PRO A 117 -4.33 -20.71 11.24
CA PRO A 117 -5.11 -20.07 10.19
C PRO A 117 -4.79 -20.67 8.80
N PRO A 118 -5.77 -20.90 7.93
CA PRO A 118 -5.52 -21.37 6.56
C PRO A 118 -4.83 -20.34 5.65
N ALA A 119 -4.72 -19.09 6.10
CA ALA A 119 -4.14 -17.99 5.35
C ALA A 119 -3.66 -16.85 6.24
N ASN A 120 -2.44 -16.37 6.01
CA ASN A 120 -1.85 -15.29 6.83
C ASN A 120 -2.35 -13.90 6.38
N GLY A 121 -2.97 -13.17 7.30
CA GLY A 121 -3.68 -11.91 7.07
C GLY A 121 -2.80 -10.70 6.77
N ILE A 122 -2.60 -10.42 5.48
CA ILE A 122 -1.75 -9.29 5.01
C ILE A 122 -2.24 -7.89 5.43
N LEU A 123 -3.44 -7.72 6.01
CA LEU A 123 -4.01 -6.39 6.33
C LEU A 123 -3.22 -5.61 7.37
N ILE A 124 -2.80 -6.27 8.45
CA ILE A 124 -2.09 -5.57 9.52
C ILE A 124 -0.72 -5.07 9.04
N TYR A 125 -0.05 -5.88 8.20
CA TYR A 125 1.12 -5.49 7.44
C TYR A 125 0.83 -4.31 6.50
N PHE A 126 -0.29 -4.30 5.76
CA PHE A 126 -0.71 -3.16 4.93
C PHE A 126 -0.89 -1.84 5.70
N ALA A 127 -1.36 -1.89 6.95
CA ALA A 127 -1.41 -0.71 7.80
C ALA A 127 -0.01 -0.14 8.02
N LEU A 128 0.95 -0.98 8.38
CA LEU A 128 2.33 -0.57 8.57
C LEU A 128 2.99 -0.10 7.26
N PHE A 129 2.74 -0.77 6.13
CA PHE A 129 3.20 -0.33 4.80
C PHE A 129 2.72 1.09 4.47
N PHE A 130 1.45 1.40 4.77
CA PHE A 130 0.88 2.72 4.54
C PHE A 130 1.47 3.80 5.45
N LEU A 131 1.76 3.47 6.71
CA LEU A 131 2.46 4.37 7.64
C LEU A 131 3.92 4.61 7.20
N LEU A 132 4.66 3.57 6.83
CA LEU A 132 6.04 3.67 6.36
C LEU A 132 6.16 4.38 4.99
N ALA A 133 5.09 4.45 4.19
CA ALA A 133 5.06 5.21 2.94
C ALA A 133 4.94 6.74 3.12
N ILE A 134 4.38 7.23 4.24
CA ILE A 134 4.11 8.66 4.51
C ILE A 134 5.32 9.60 4.33
N PRO A 135 6.55 9.26 4.74
CA PRO A 135 7.74 10.09 4.50
C PRO A 135 8.07 10.29 3.02
N PHE A 136 7.75 9.29 2.18
CA PHE A 136 8.16 9.19 0.78
C PHE A 136 7.23 9.91 -0.20
N PHE A 137 6.07 10.40 0.24
CA PHE A 137 5.06 11.02 -0.65
C PHE A 137 5.60 12.21 -1.47
N ARG A 138 6.57 12.97 -0.94
CA ARG A 138 7.19 14.11 -1.65
C ARG A 138 8.26 13.71 -2.67
N PHE A 139 8.66 12.44 -2.73
CA PHE A 139 9.80 12.00 -3.54
C PHE A 139 9.43 11.75 -5.00
N ARG A 140 10.41 11.98 -5.88
CA ARG A 140 10.32 11.70 -7.32
C ARG A 140 10.61 10.22 -7.58
N SER A 141 10.18 9.70 -8.72
CA SER A 141 10.37 8.30 -9.14
C SER A 141 11.78 7.77 -8.92
N ARG A 142 12.82 8.52 -9.33
CA ARG A 142 14.23 8.14 -9.15
C ARG A 142 14.59 7.85 -7.68
N THR A 143 14.21 8.75 -6.77
CA THR A 143 14.48 8.57 -5.33
C THR A 143 13.69 7.38 -4.78
N LEU A 144 12.44 7.19 -5.21
CA LEU A 144 11.62 6.04 -4.80
C LEU A 144 12.24 4.70 -5.24
N PHE A 145 12.74 4.60 -6.47
CA PHE A 145 13.43 3.40 -6.96
C PHE A 145 14.78 3.17 -6.25
N LEU A 146 15.55 4.22 -5.94
CA LEU A 146 16.78 4.10 -5.16
C LEU A 146 16.50 3.66 -3.72
N SER A 147 15.46 4.19 -3.07
CA SER A 147 15.02 3.74 -1.75
C SER A 147 14.54 2.28 -1.78
N ALA A 148 13.82 1.87 -2.83
CA ALA A 148 13.43 0.47 -3.00
C ALA A 148 14.64 -0.47 -3.15
N ALA A 149 15.63 -0.08 -3.98
CA ALA A 149 16.86 -0.85 -4.13
C ALA A 149 17.65 -0.95 -2.81
N ALA A 150 17.66 0.12 -2.01
CA ALA A 150 18.26 0.09 -0.67
C ALA A 150 17.49 -0.88 0.27
N CYS A 151 16.15 -0.82 0.30
CA CYS A 151 15.34 -1.77 1.08
C CYS A 151 15.57 -3.23 0.66
N ALA A 152 15.68 -3.50 -0.64
CA ALA A 152 15.88 -4.86 -1.18
C ALA A 152 17.19 -5.52 -0.76
N VAL A 153 18.19 -4.73 -0.34
CA VAL A 153 19.48 -5.24 0.18
C VAL A 153 19.55 -5.14 1.70
N ILE A 154 19.12 -4.03 2.28
CA ILE A 154 19.26 -3.76 3.72
C ILE A 154 18.26 -4.60 4.53
N ALA A 155 17.00 -4.71 4.10
CA ALA A 155 15.99 -5.41 4.89
C ALA A 155 16.30 -6.91 5.04
N PRO A 156 16.65 -7.68 4.00
CA PRO A 156 16.93 -9.11 4.17
C PRO A 156 18.17 -9.38 5.04
N VAL A 157 19.19 -8.51 4.96
CA VAL A 157 20.37 -8.58 5.84
C VAL A 157 19.99 -8.29 7.30
N LEU A 158 19.12 -7.31 7.56
CA LEU A 158 18.61 -7.03 8.90
C LEU A 158 17.74 -8.17 9.42
N MET A 159 16.89 -8.76 8.58
CA MET A 159 16.06 -9.91 8.94
C MET A 159 16.94 -11.08 9.40
N GLN A 160 17.87 -11.52 8.54
CA GLN A 160 18.78 -12.62 8.86
C GLN A 160 19.62 -12.35 10.13
N ARG A 161 20.08 -11.10 10.33
CA ARG A 161 20.98 -10.76 11.45
C ARG A 161 20.30 -10.44 12.76
N LEU A 162 19.05 -10.01 12.74
CA LEU A 162 18.30 -9.67 13.95
C LEU A 162 17.36 -10.80 14.39
N TYR A 163 16.96 -11.72 13.50
CA TYR A 163 16.08 -12.83 13.83
C TYR A 163 16.47 -13.55 15.14
N PRO A 164 17.74 -13.97 15.39
CA PRO A 164 18.11 -14.72 16.60
C PRO A 164 18.03 -13.93 17.92
N VAL A 165 17.78 -12.62 17.88
CA VAL A 165 17.72 -11.73 19.05
C VAL A 165 16.41 -10.94 19.15
N LEU A 166 15.47 -11.16 18.22
CA LEU A 166 14.15 -10.55 18.26
C LEU A 166 13.20 -11.41 19.11
N PRO A 167 12.24 -10.79 19.83
CA PRO A 167 11.23 -11.52 20.56
C PRO A 167 10.29 -12.26 19.59
N GLU A 168 10.12 -13.55 19.83
CA GLU A 168 9.09 -14.37 19.18
C GLU A 168 7.69 -14.05 19.72
N THR A 169 6.68 -14.45 18.95
CA THR A 169 5.24 -14.28 19.23
C THR A 169 4.61 -15.65 19.46
N SER A 170 3.57 -15.72 20.30
CA SER A 170 2.92 -17.01 20.63
C SER A 170 1.81 -17.44 19.65
N VAL A 171 1.55 -16.67 18.59
CA VAL A 171 0.40 -16.86 17.70
C VAL A 171 0.72 -16.42 16.26
N TYR A 172 0.38 -17.25 15.27
CA TYR A 172 0.53 -16.97 13.83
C TYR A 172 -0.29 -15.78 13.31
N GLU A 173 -1.45 -15.51 13.91
CA GLU A 173 -2.33 -14.40 13.54
C GLU A 173 -2.47 -13.40 14.69
N HIS A 174 -2.33 -12.12 14.37
CA HIS A 174 -2.25 -11.06 15.36
C HIS A 174 -3.61 -10.44 15.66
N THR A 175 -3.99 -10.45 16.93
CA THR A 175 -5.28 -9.94 17.40
C THR A 175 -5.10 -8.66 18.23
N LEU A 176 -6.20 -8.02 18.63
CA LEU A 176 -6.16 -6.93 19.61
C LEU A 176 -5.60 -7.37 20.98
N VAL A 177 -5.57 -8.67 21.29
CA VAL A 177 -4.98 -9.19 22.53
C VAL A 177 -3.45 -9.21 22.39
N THR A 178 -2.91 -9.83 21.34
CA THR A 178 -1.45 -9.95 21.15
C THR A 178 -0.77 -8.58 21.00
N LEU A 179 -1.44 -7.60 20.39
CA LEU A 179 -1.01 -6.19 20.35
C LEU A 179 -0.76 -5.59 21.75
N VAL A 180 -1.45 -6.07 22.79
CA VAL A 180 -1.35 -5.57 24.18
C VAL A 180 -0.48 -6.49 25.05
N THR A 181 -0.54 -7.80 24.87
CA THR A 181 0.21 -8.78 25.68
C THR A 181 1.65 -8.98 25.21
N GLU A 182 1.90 -8.91 23.90
CA GLU A 182 3.20 -9.18 23.27
C GLU A 182 3.65 -8.05 22.32
N PRO A 183 3.61 -6.76 22.74
CA PRO A 183 3.80 -5.62 21.85
C PRO A 183 5.19 -5.59 21.18
N ALA A 184 6.21 -6.17 21.82
CA ALA A 184 7.56 -6.24 21.25
C ALA A 184 7.67 -7.29 20.14
N GLY A 185 7.11 -8.49 20.35
CA GLY A 185 7.02 -9.55 19.34
C GLY A 185 6.18 -9.10 18.14
N PHE A 186 4.99 -8.56 18.42
CA PHE A 186 4.10 -7.99 17.40
C PHE A 186 4.81 -6.97 16.49
N VAL A 187 5.61 -6.06 17.06
CA VAL A 187 6.36 -5.06 16.28
C VAL A 187 7.54 -5.68 15.53
N ALA A 188 8.24 -6.66 16.12
CA ALA A 188 9.32 -7.39 15.45
C ALA A 188 8.82 -8.18 14.23
N GLU A 189 7.69 -8.88 14.39
CA GLU A 189 7.07 -9.67 13.35
C GLU A 189 6.62 -8.81 12.16
N LEU A 190 5.84 -7.75 12.42
CA LEU A 190 5.37 -6.86 11.36
C LEU A 190 6.51 -6.14 10.62
N LEU A 191 7.65 -5.89 11.26
CA LEU A 191 8.79 -5.19 10.63
C LEU A 191 9.76 -6.13 9.91
N LEU A 192 10.06 -7.30 10.50
CA LEU A 192 11.22 -8.12 10.18
C LEU A 192 10.93 -9.62 10.09
N THR A 193 10.21 -10.23 11.03
CA THR A 193 10.21 -11.71 11.18
C THR A 193 8.95 -12.43 10.68
N GLY A 194 7.87 -11.71 10.36
CA GLY A 194 6.61 -12.32 9.92
C GLY A 194 6.55 -12.71 8.43
N THR A 195 5.38 -13.16 7.97
CA THR A 195 5.19 -13.60 6.57
C THR A 195 5.37 -12.47 5.54
N TYR A 196 5.05 -11.23 5.91
CA TYR A 196 5.11 -10.07 5.01
C TYR A 196 5.94 -8.89 5.57
N PRO A 197 7.23 -9.06 5.94
CA PRO A 197 7.98 -8.10 6.74
C PRO A 197 8.01 -6.70 6.12
N ALA A 198 7.54 -5.69 6.84
CA ALA A 198 7.31 -4.39 6.26
C ALA A 198 8.58 -3.75 5.68
N LEU A 199 9.76 -3.97 6.27
CA LEU A 199 11.00 -3.42 5.73
C LEU A 199 11.38 -4.04 4.37
N ALA A 200 11.10 -5.33 4.15
CA ALA A 200 11.25 -6.00 2.86
C ALA A 200 10.15 -5.59 1.87
N TYR A 201 8.89 -5.59 2.31
CA TYR A 201 7.75 -5.29 1.45
C TYR A 201 7.66 -3.81 1.03
N MET A 202 8.35 -2.90 1.73
CA MET A 202 8.56 -1.54 1.27
C MET A 202 9.24 -1.47 -0.11
N VAL A 203 9.97 -2.49 -0.57
CA VAL A 203 10.45 -2.60 -1.96
C VAL A 203 9.29 -2.45 -2.95
N PHE A 204 8.24 -3.28 -2.80
CA PHE A 204 7.07 -3.25 -3.68
C PHE A 204 6.29 -1.94 -3.54
N VAL A 205 6.10 -1.44 -2.31
CA VAL A 205 5.40 -0.17 -2.04
C VAL A 205 6.11 1.02 -2.70
N LEU A 206 7.44 1.10 -2.58
CA LEU A 206 8.26 2.18 -3.11
C LEU A 206 8.35 2.13 -4.64
N VAL A 207 8.53 0.95 -5.24
CA VAL A 207 8.49 0.82 -6.71
C VAL A 207 7.09 1.13 -7.24
N GLY A 208 6.04 0.62 -6.60
CA GLY A 208 4.65 0.96 -6.90
C GLY A 208 4.44 2.47 -6.89
N MET A 209 4.85 3.16 -5.82
CA MET A 209 4.79 4.63 -5.77
C MET A 209 5.60 5.28 -6.89
N GLY A 210 6.81 4.78 -7.18
CA GLY A 210 7.69 5.29 -8.23
C GLY A 210 7.06 5.17 -9.63
N LEU A 211 6.42 4.04 -9.94
CA LEU A 211 5.65 3.82 -11.16
C LEU A 211 4.44 4.77 -11.24
N GLY A 212 3.80 5.08 -10.11
CA GLY A 212 2.68 6.02 -10.02
C GLY A 212 3.07 7.48 -10.26
N ARG A 213 4.38 7.79 -10.25
CA ARG A 213 4.93 9.08 -10.70
C ARG A 213 5.27 9.11 -12.21
N LEU A 214 5.10 8.00 -12.95
CA LEU A 214 5.34 7.91 -14.40
C LEU A 214 4.06 8.15 -15.22
N ASP A 215 4.21 8.22 -16.54
CA ASP A 215 3.08 8.34 -17.48
C ASP A 215 2.53 6.98 -17.90
N LEU A 216 1.65 6.39 -17.08
CA LEU A 216 1.06 5.08 -17.34
C LEU A 216 0.13 5.03 -18.56
N ASN A 217 -0.21 6.17 -19.19
CA ASN A 217 -0.92 6.19 -20.47
C ASN A 217 0.03 6.00 -21.68
N SER A 218 1.32 6.24 -21.49
CA SER A 218 2.33 6.09 -22.54
C SER A 218 2.63 4.61 -22.79
N THR A 219 2.43 4.16 -24.03
CA THR A 219 2.75 2.79 -24.45
C THR A 219 4.21 2.45 -24.19
N ARG A 220 5.12 3.42 -24.38
CA ARG A 220 6.55 3.25 -24.11
C ARG A 220 6.82 2.95 -22.63
N VAL A 221 6.09 3.59 -21.71
CA VAL A 221 6.20 3.32 -20.27
C VAL A 221 5.63 1.94 -19.93
N GLN A 222 4.50 1.56 -20.51
CA GLN A 222 3.89 0.24 -20.30
C GLN A 222 4.80 -0.91 -20.77
N VAL A 223 5.37 -0.79 -21.97
CA VAL A 223 6.35 -1.75 -22.51
C VAL A 223 7.62 -1.76 -21.68
N LEU A 224 8.13 -0.59 -21.23
CA LEU A 224 9.32 -0.53 -20.38
C LEU A 224 9.09 -1.20 -19.02
N ILE A 225 7.92 -1.03 -18.41
CA ILE A 225 7.54 -1.71 -17.17
C ILE A 225 7.54 -3.23 -17.38
N ALA A 226 6.94 -3.72 -18.47
CA ALA A 226 6.95 -5.15 -18.79
C ALA A 226 8.37 -5.69 -19.05
N ALA A 227 9.17 -4.99 -19.85
CA ALA A 227 10.52 -5.42 -20.22
C ALA A 227 11.50 -5.39 -19.03
N VAL A 228 11.43 -4.38 -18.17
CA VAL A 228 12.21 -4.33 -16.92
C VAL A 228 11.74 -5.42 -15.96
N GLY A 229 10.44 -5.69 -15.89
CA GLY A 229 9.89 -6.79 -15.10
C GLY A 229 10.44 -8.16 -15.51
N ALA A 230 10.33 -8.50 -16.80
CA ALA A 230 10.90 -9.73 -17.36
C ALA A 230 12.43 -9.81 -17.18
N GLY A 231 13.14 -8.69 -17.34
CA GLY A 231 14.58 -8.60 -17.09
C GLY A 231 14.95 -8.87 -15.63
N LEU A 232 14.18 -8.35 -14.66
CA LEU A 232 14.38 -8.61 -13.24
C LEU A 232 14.16 -10.09 -12.89
N VAL A 233 13.08 -10.72 -13.38
CA VAL A 233 12.83 -12.17 -13.18
C VAL A 233 14.01 -12.99 -13.73
N ALA A 234 14.39 -12.76 -14.99
CA ALA A 234 15.46 -13.51 -15.64
C ALA A 234 16.81 -13.33 -14.93
N LEU A 235 17.18 -12.09 -14.58
CA LEU A 235 18.45 -11.80 -13.91
C LEU A 235 18.49 -12.33 -12.48
N ALA A 236 17.42 -12.20 -11.70
CA ALA A 236 17.37 -12.67 -10.32
C ALA A 236 17.53 -14.20 -10.25
N ASN A 237 16.74 -14.93 -11.04
CA ASN A 237 16.79 -16.39 -11.07
C ASN A 237 18.11 -16.91 -11.66
N ALA A 238 18.63 -16.31 -12.73
CA ALA A 238 19.93 -16.69 -13.29
C ALA A 238 21.09 -16.43 -12.31
N THR A 239 21.04 -15.31 -11.56
CA THR A 239 22.04 -14.97 -10.54
C THR A 239 21.97 -15.92 -9.36
N SER A 240 20.77 -16.25 -8.87
CA SER A 240 20.56 -17.21 -7.80
C SER A 240 21.07 -18.60 -8.21
N HIS A 241 20.64 -19.11 -9.36
CA HIS A 241 21.08 -20.39 -9.88
C HIS A 241 22.61 -20.46 -10.04
N LEU A 242 23.26 -19.38 -10.51
CA LEU A 242 24.72 -19.29 -10.59
C LEU A 242 25.39 -19.33 -9.20
N LEU A 243 24.91 -18.52 -8.25
CA LEU A 243 25.47 -18.45 -6.89
C LEU A 243 25.34 -19.79 -6.16
N ILE A 244 24.16 -20.39 -6.19
CA ILE A 244 23.87 -21.67 -5.52
C ILE A 244 24.63 -22.82 -6.20
N HIS A 245 24.43 -23.05 -7.51
CA HIS A 245 24.88 -24.30 -8.16
C HIS A 245 26.28 -24.24 -8.78
N ARG A 246 26.85 -23.04 -9.02
CA ARG A 246 28.16 -22.89 -9.71
C ARG A 246 29.23 -22.22 -8.87
N LEU A 247 28.85 -21.37 -7.91
CA LEU A 247 29.78 -20.63 -7.05
C LEU A 247 29.83 -21.16 -5.61
N GLY A 248 29.36 -22.39 -5.40
CA GLY A 248 29.50 -23.13 -4.13
C GLY A 248 28.43 -22.82 -3.08
N GLY A 249 27.42 -22.00 -3.38
CA GLY A 249 26.35 -21.68 -2.44
C GLY A 249 25.63 -22.92 -1.89
N TYR A 250 25.33 -23.91 -2.75
CA TYR A 250 24.72 -25.19 -2.35
C TYR A 250 25.57 -25.97 -1.33
N GLN A 251 26.90 -26.01 -1.52
CA GLN A 251 27.83 -26.64 -0.57
C GLN A 251 27.89 -25.86 0.74
N ALA A 252 27.77 -24.53 0.69
CA ALA A 252 27.71 -23.68 1.89
C ALA A 252 26.39 -23.79 2.66
N LEU A 253 25.28 -24.15 1.99
CA LEU A 253 23.99 -24.48 2.64
C LEU A 253 24.07 -25.85 3.33
N LEU A 254 24.56 -26.90 2.65
CA LEU A 254 24.80 -28.23 3.23
C LEU A 254 25.82 -28.21 4.39
N GLY A 255 26.82 -27.34 4.31
CA GLY A 255 27.78 -27.14 5.39
C GLY A 255 27.23 -26.36 6.59
N SER A 256 25.96 -25.94 6.56
CA SER A 256 25.32 -25.18 7.61
C SER A 256 24.44 -26.08 8.48
N ALA A 257 24.65 -26.04 9.80
CA ALA A 257 23.85 -26.67 10.87
C ALA A 257 23.17 -28.01 10.53
N GLU A 258 23.97 -29.07 10.33
CA GLU A 258 23.52 -30.48 10.16
C GLU A 258 22.41 -30.73 9.12
N MET A 259 22.24 -29.83 8.15
CA MET A 259 21.24 -30.01 7.10
C MET A 259 21.61 -31.13 6.13
N ASP A 260 20.66 -32.03 5.88
CA ASP A 260 20.77 -32.99 4.81
C ASP A 260 20.44 -32.36 3.44
N ARG A 261 20.60 -33.15 2.36
CA ARG A 261 20.29 -32.66 1.00
C ARG A 261 18.81 -32.40 0.80
N GLN A 262 17.96 -33.22 1.38
CA GLN A 262 16.52 -33.08 1.25
C GLN A 262 16.05 -31.72 1.79
N THR A 263 16.47 -31.35 3.01
CA THR A 263 16.11 -30.06 3.63
C THR A 263 16.61 -28.86 2.80
N VAL A 264 17.80 -28.95 2.18
CA VAL A 264 18.33 -27.89 1.31
C VAL A 264 17.56 -27.82 -0.02
N ASP A 265 17.25 -28.96 -0.64
CA ASP A 265 16.51 -29.02 -1.89
C ASP A 265 15.07 -28.52 -1.70
N GLU A 266 14.41 -28.90 -0.60
CA GLU A 266 13.09 -28.38 -0.19
C GLU A 266 13.13 -26.86 0.00
N ALA A 267 14.10 -26.32 0.74
CA ALA A 267 14.25 -24.87 0.98
C ALA A 267 14.51 -24.03 -0.30
N LEU A 268 15.00 -24.66 -1.38
CA LEU A 268 15.18 -24.04 -2.70
C LEU A 268 13.90 -24.04 -3.55
N VAL A 269 12.86 -24.77 -3.15
CA VAL A 269 11.58 -24.90 -3.85
C VAL A 269 10.44 -24.21 -3.07
N VAL A 270 10.34 -24.50 -1.77
CA VAL A 270 9.43 -23.84 -0.82
C VAL A 270 10.31 -23.10 0.19
N ALA A 271 10.13 -21.79 0.33
CA ALA A 271 10.98 -21.04 1.24
C ALA A 271 10.77 -21.47 2.71
N PRO A 272 11.85 -21.54 3.51
CA PRO A 272 11.70 -21.73 4.94
C PRO A 272 10.98 -20.53 5.53
N GLU A 273 10.12 -20.75 6.53
CA GLU A 273 9.41 -19.71 7.27
C GLU A 273 10.39 -18.69 7.89
N VAL A 274 11.56 -19.17 8.28
CA VAL A 274 12.66 -18.42 8.87
C VAL A 274 13.92 -18.61 8.02
N LEU A 275 14.54 -17.50 7.58
CA LEU A 275 15.87 -17.53 6.96
C LEU A 275 16.95 -17.82 8.02
N PRO A 276 17.70 -18.93 7.96
CA PRO A 276 18.76 -19.20 8.92
C PRO A 276 19.92 -18.21 8.80
N ASP A 277 20.54 -17.82 9.92
CA ASP A 277 21.69 -16.90 9.95
C ASP A 277 23.06 -17.60 9.78
N THR A 278 23.03 -18.94 9.67
CA THR A 278 24.17 -19.86 9.63
C THR A 278 25.13 -19.60 8.47
N THR A 279 24.63 -19.07 7.34
CA THR A 279 25.45 -18.75 6.16
C THR A 279 24.85 -17.63 5.32
N TRP A 280 25.72 -16.82 4.70
CA TRP A 280 25.30 -15.80 3.73
C TRP A 280 24.71 -16.39 2.44
N ALA A 281 24.93 -17.69 2.17
CA ALA A 281 24.35 -18.37 1.00
C ALA A 281 22.81 -18.34 1.00
N TRP A 282 22.18 -18.25 2.18
CA TRP A 282 20.73 -18.07 2.31
C TRP A 282 20.20 -16.81 1.60
N LEU A 283 20.94 -15.70 1.59
CA LEU A 283 20.51 -14.49 0.87
C LEU A 283 20.61 -14.62 -0.67
N ALA A 284 21.16 -15.73 -1.18
CA ALA A 284 21.29 -15.98 -2.62
C ALA A 284 20.19 -16.89 -3.19
N ILE A 285 19.27 -17.44 -2.39
CA ILE A 285 18.10 -18.18 -2.91
C ILE A 285 17.10 -17.20 -3.54
N ALA A 286 16.42 -17.59 -4.61
CA ALA A 286 15.35 -16.79 -5.24
C ALA A 286 13.94 -17.35 -4.95
N THR A 287 13.82 -18.32 -4.05
CA THR A 287 12.59 -19.01 -3.68
C THR A 287 11.50 -18.00 -3.26
N PRO A 288 10.26 -18.09 -3.80
CA PRO A 288 9.16 -17.22 -3.38
C PRO A 288 8.93 -17.25 -1.86
N HIS A 289 8.42 -16.16 -1.29
CA HIS A 289 8.30 -15.92 0.17
C HIS A 289 9.59 -15.86 1.01
N SER A 290 10.74 -16.32 0.51
CA SER A 290 12.01 -16.26 1.30
C SER A 290 12.47 -14.84 1.67
N ASN A 291 11.88 -13.80 1.08
CA ASN A 291 12.18 -12.39 1.36
C ASN A 291 13.65 -11.98 1.17
N THR A 292 14.45 -12.77 0.44
CA THR A 292 15.84 -12.45 0.09
C THR A 292 15.94 -11.36 -0.98
N PRO A 293 17.13 -10.75 -1.21
CA PRO A 293 17.30 -9.75 -2.26
C PRO A 293 16.92 -10.27 -3.67
N LEU A 294 17.20 -11.55 -3.97
CA LEU A 294 16.90 -12.14 -5.28
C LEU A 294 15.44 -12.58 -5.39
N ALA A 295 14.83 -13.12 -4.33
CA ALA A 295 13.40 -13.42 -4.33
C ALA A 295 12.56 -12.13 -4.47
N LEU A 296 12.87 -11.09 -3.69
CA LEU A 296 12.22 -9.78 -3.79
C LEU A 296 12.38 -9.17 -5.20
N ALA A 297 13.54 -9.32 -5.84
CA ALA A 297 13.76 -8.87 -7.21
C ALA A 297 12.96 -9.69 -8.24
N SER A 298 12.86 -11.01 -8.06
CA SER A 298 12.05 -11.90 -8.91
C SER A 298 10.57 -11.55 -8.83
N SER A 299 9.99 -11.52 -7.62
CA SER A 299 8.56 -11.22 -7.42
C SER A 299 8.19 -9.79 -7.80
N LEU A 300 9.10 -8.82 -7.60
CA LEU A 300 8.93 -7.47 -8.13
C LEU A 300 8.93 -7.49 -9.67
N GLY A 301 9.82 -8.27 -10.26
CA GLY A 301 9.90 -8.47 -11.70
C GLY A 301 8.60 -9.02 -12.28
N MET A 302 8.05 -10.07 -11.68
CA MET A 302 6.75 -10.65 -12.08
C MET A 302 5.62 -9.64 -11.91
N ALA A 303 5.55 -8.96 -10.76
CA ALA A 303 4.57 -7.91 -10.51
C ALA A 303 4.61 -6.79 -11.56
N MET A 304 5.81 -6.33 -11.93
CA MET A 304 6.00 -5.35 -12.99
C MET A 304 5.61 -5.91 -14.37
N LEU A 305 5.99 -7.15 -14.69
CA LEU A 305 5.64 -7.82 -15.94
C LEU A 305 4.12 -7.90 -16.11
N VAL A 306 3.41 -8.42 -15.11
CA VAL A 306 1.95 -8.55 -15.11
C VAL A 306 1.28 -7.19 -15.23
N LEU A 307 1.72 -6.17 -14.46
CA LEU A 307 1.16 -4.81 -14.59
C LEU A 307 1.37 -4.23 -16.00
N GLY A 308 2.57 -4.36 -16.57
CA GLY A 308 2.87 -3.88 -17.91
C GLY A 308 2.01 -4.54 -18.98
N LEU A 309 1.87 -5.88 -18.92
CA LEU A 309 1.03 -6.65 -19.83
C LEU A 309 -0.46 -6.31 -19.69
N VAL A 310 -1.00 -6.24 -18.47
CA VAL A 310 -2.41 -5.90 -18.23
C VAL A 310 -2.72 -4.47 -18.70
N LEU A 311 -1.80 -3.52 -18.52
CA LEU A 311 -1.96 -2.16 -19.06
C LEU A 311 -2.00 -2.15 -20.61
N LEU A 312 -1.18 -2.96 -21.28
CA LEU A 312 -1.19 -3.10 -22.74
C LEU A 312 -2.49 -3.76 -23.24
N VAL A 313 -2.91 -4.87 -22.62
CA VAL A 313 -4.16 -5.58 -22.94
C VAL A 313 -5.38 -4.67 -22.72
N ALA A 314 -5.43 -3.92 -21.62
CA ALA A 314 -6.53 -3.02 -21.29
C ALA A 314 -6.77 -1.93 -22.35
N ARG A 315 -5.73 -1.52 -23.11
CA ARG A 315 -5.89 -0.54 -24.20
C ARG A 315 -6.68 -1.09 -25.39
N ARG A 316 -6.60 -2.40 -25.66
CA ARG A 316 -7.30 -3.04 -26.80
C ARG A 316 -8.59 -3.74 -26.38
N PHE A 317 -8.62 -4.30 -25.18
CA PHE A 317 -9.66 -5.20 -24.68
C PHE A 317 -10.30 -4.76 -23.35
N GLY A 318 -10.15 -3.49 -22.92
CA GLY A 318 -10.59 -3.02 -21.60
C GLY A 318 -12.07 -3.28 -21.24
N ARG A 319 -12.96 -3.46 -22.23
CA ARG A 319 -14.36 -3.90 -21.99
C ARG A 319 -14.47 -5.34 -21.47
N TRP A 320 -13.58 -6.23 -21.91
CA TRP A 320 -13.55 -7.65 -21.51
C TRP A 320 -12.95 -7.83 -20.11
N LEU A 321 -12.08 -6.91 -19.69
CA LEU A 321 -11.53 -6.87 -18.34
C LEU A 321 -12.54 -6.37 -17.28
N TYR A 322 -13.79 -6.06 -17.64
CA TYR A 322 -14.75 -5.45 -16.71
C TYR A 322 -14.93 -6.25 -15.40
N PRO A 323 -15.07 -7.60 -15.39
CA PRO A 323 -15.17 -8.37 -14.14
C PRO A 323 -13.93 -8.20 -13.25
N LEU A 324 -12.72 -8.29 -13.82
CA LEU A 324 -11.45 -8.03 -13.12
C LEU A 324 -11.41 -6.61 -12.56
N THR A 325 -11.89 -5.62 -13.30
CA THR A 325 -11.90 -4.21 -12.86
C THR A 325 -12.89 -3.96 -11.73
N ALA A 326 -14.04 -4.64 -11.74
CA ALA A 326 -15.04 -4.55 -10.69
C ALA A 326 -14.50 -5.14 -9.38
N MET A 327 -13.94 -6.36 -9.42
CA MET A 327 -13.26 -6.95 -8.25
C MET A 327 -12.10 -6.08 -7.78
N GLY A 328 -11.26 -5.62 -8.71
CA GLY A 328 -10.11 -4.77 -8.46
C GLY A 328 -10.43 -3.38 -7.87
N ALA A 329 -11.67 -2.90 -8.06
CA ALA A 329 -12.17 -1.68 -7.44
C ALA A 329 -12.75 -1.92 -6.02
N MET A 330 -12.93 -3.19 -5.62
CA MET A 330 -13.56 -3.65 -4.38
C MET A 330 -12.69 -4.67 -3.61
N THR A 331 -11.36 -4.61 -3.77
CA THR A 331 -10.47 -5.64 -3.24
C THR A 331 -10.44 -5.73 -1.73
N MET A 332 -10.69 -4.64 -1.00
CA MET A 332 -10.78 -4.70 0.46
C MET A 332 -12.03 -5.47 0.87
N SER A 333 -13.18 -5.14 0.29
CA SER A 333 -14.43 -5.84 0.59
C SER A 333 -14.41 -7.31 0.17
N VAL A 334 -13.87 -7.63 -1.00
CA VAL A 334 -13.76 -9.03 -1.46
C VAL A 334 -12.73 -9.80 -0.64
N TYR A 335 -11.56 -9.22 -0.32
CA TYR A 335 -10.56 -9.89 0.52
C TYR A 335 -11.08 -10.16 1.93
N THR A 336 -11.73 -9.18 2.57
CA THR A 336 -12.33 -9.40 3.90
C THR A 336 -13.41 -10.47 3.86
N ALA A 337 -14.26 -10.50 2.84
CA ALA A 337 -15.24 -11.58 2.67
C ALA A 337 -14.60 -12.95 2.46
N HIS A 338 -13.50 -13.03 1.70
CA HIS A 338 -12.70 -14.24 1.50
C HIS A 338 -12.08 -14.75 2.82
N MET A 339 -11.43 -13.88 3.60
CA MET A 339 -10.90 -14.25 4.92
C MET A 339 -11.97 -14.78 5.88
N VAL A 340 -13.11 -14.08 5.97
CA VAL A 340 -14.24 -14.54 6.81
C VAL A 340 -14.85 -15.83 6.28
N ALA A 341 -14.75 -16.13 4.97
CA ALA A 341 -15.18 -17.42 4.43
C ALA A 341 -14.17 -18.55 4.72
N LEU A 342 -12.86 -18.26 4.73
CA LEU A 342 -11.82 -19.22 5.13
C LEU A 342 -11.88 -19.60 6.61
N SER A 343 -12.32 -18.70 7.49
CA SER A 343 -12.44 -18.99 8.94
C SER A 343 -13.52 -20.03 9.29
N PHE A 344 -14.25 -20.56 8.30
CA PHE A 344 -15.14 -21.72 8.45
C PHE A 344 -14.47 -23.05 8.09
N GLU A 345 -13.22 -23.04 7.63
CA GLU A 345 -12.36 -24.23 7.41
C GLU A 345 -12.87 -25.30 6.43
N VAL A 346 -13.96 -25.04 5.70
CA VAL A 346 -14.61 -26.02 4.81
C VAL A 346 -13.80 -26.37 3.54
N HIS A 347 -12.70 -25.66 3.28
CA HIS A 347 -12.01 -25.69 1.99
C HIS A 347 -11.07 -26.90 1.80
N TYR A 348 -10.57 -27.50 2.87
CA TYR A 348 -9.57 -28.57 2.84
C TYR A 348 -10.00 -29.81 2.03
N GLU A 349 -11.27 -30.25 2.15
CA GLU A 349 -11.75 -31.46 1.46
C GLU A 349 -11.83 -31.33 -0.07
N ASN A 350 -11.98 -30.10 -0.59
CA ASN A 350 -12.16 -29.88 -2.03
C ASN A 350 -11.68 -28.47 -2.46
N PRO A 351 -10.36 -28.24 -2.51
CA PRO A 351 -9.82 -26.90 -2.76
C PRO A 351 -10.22 -26.35 -4.13
N VAL A 352 -10.38 -27.21 -5.15
CA VAL A 352 -10.85 -26.79 -6.48
C VAL A 352 -12.27 -26.23 -6.43
N LEU A 353 -13.21 -26.93 -5.78
CA LEU A 353 -14.58 -26.48 -5.63
C LEU A 353 -14.63 -25.16 -4.84
N TRP A 354 -13.94 -25.10 -3.70
CA TRP A 354 -13.96 -23.92 -2.86
C TRP A 354 -13.28 -22.72 -3.50
N TYR A 355 -12.21 -22.91 -4.25
CA TYR A 355 -11.59 -21.84 -5.05
C TYR A 355 -12.59 -21.28 -6.08
N LEU A 356 -13.30 -22.15 -6.80
CA LEU A 356 -14.32 -21.74 -7.76
C LEU A 356 -15.51 -21.02 -7.09
N VAL A 357 -15.94 -21.47 -5.90
CA VAL A 357 -16.98 -20.80 -5.10
C VAL A 357 -16.54 -19.40 -4.68
N HIS A 358 -15.33 -19.24 -4.13
CA HIS A 358 -14.78 -17.93 -3.74
C HIS A 358 -14.61 -17.00 -4.94
N LEU A 359 -14.05 -17.50 -6.05
CA LEU A 359 -13.84 -16.74 -7.28
C LEU A 359 -15.17 -16.31 -7.92
N PHE A 360 -16.13 -17.22 -8.06
CA PHE A 360 -17.44 -16.91 -8.63
C PHE A 360 -18.23 -15.96 -7.72
N GLY A 361 -18.22 -16.20 -6.40
CA GLY A 361 -18.82 -15.31 -5.41
C GLY A 361 -18.25 -13.90 -5.47
N ALA A 362 -16.92 -13.77 -5.54
CA ALA A 362 -16.22 -12.50 -5.71
C ALA A 362 -16.62 -11.76 -7.00
N VAL A 363 -16.65 -12.46 -8.14
CA VAL A 363 -17.05 -11.90 -9.44
C VAL A 363 -18.51 -11.44 -9.42
N VAL A 364 -19.44 -12.29 -8.96
CA VAL A 364 -20.87 -11.98 -8.90
C VAL A 364 -21.12 -10.81 -7.94
N PHE A 365 -20.56 -10.86 -6.73
CA PHE A 365 -20.65 -9.77 -5.75
C PHE A 365 -20.16 -8.45 -6.36
N ALA A 366 -18.97 -8.42 -6.93
CA ALA A 366 -18.39 -7.20 -7.48
C ALA A 366 -19.21 -6.64 -8.66
N LEU A 367 -19.68 -7.49 -9.58
CA LEU A 367 -20.49 -7.07 -10.72
C LEU A 367 -21.86 -6.50 -10.28
N VAL A 368 -22.54 -7.20 -9.37
CA VAL A 368 -23.86 -6.81 -8.84
C VAL A 368 -23.74 -5.53 -8.00
N TRP A 369 -22.78 -5.47 -7.08
CA TRP A 369 -22.56 -4.31 -6.21
C TRP A 369 -22.15 -3.07 -6.99
N THR A 370 -21.27 -3.20 -7.99
CA THR A 370 -20.86 -2.07 -8.85
C THR A 370 -22.07 -1.47 -9.55
N ARG A 371 -23.04 -2.29 -9.94
CA ARG A 371 -24.23 -1.87 -10.70
C ARG A 371 -25.24 -1.06 -9.88
N TRP A 372 -25.25 -1.19 -8.55
CA TRP A 372 -26.20 -0.47 -7.67
C TRP A 372 -25.54 0.57 -6.76
N PHE A 373 -24.33 0.30 -6.26
CA PHE A 373 -23.67 1.10 -5.21
C PHE A 373 -22.30 1.67 -5.62
N GLY A 374 -21.75 1.25 -6.77
CA GLY A 374 -20.53 1.80 -7.38
C GLY A 374 -19.24 1.35 -6.71
N ARG A 375 -18.94 1.80 -5.48
CA ARG A 375 -17.74 1.42 -4.71
C ARG A 375 -18.09 0.37 -3.65
N GLY A 376 -17.16 -0.54 -3.36
CA GLY A 376 -17.34 -1.56 -2.33
C GLY A 376 -17.55 -0.95 -0.93
N PRO A 377 -18.22 -1.68 -0.02
CA PRO A 377 -18.65 -1.14 1.27
C PRO A 377 -17.48 -0.71 2.17
N LEU A 378 -16.42 -1.52 2.28
CA LEU A 378 -15.25 -1.18 3.12
C LEU A 378 -14.43 -0.06 2.48
N GLU A 379 -14.29 -0.04 1.16
CA GLU A 379 -13.65 1.07 0.43
C GLU A 379 -14.39 2.39 0.66
N LYS A 380 -15.72 2.37 0.78
CA LYS A 380 -16.53 3.54 1.11
C LYS A 380 -16.26 4.03 2.53
N VAL A 381 -16.23 3.13 3.51
CA VAL A 381 -15.87 3.46 4.91
C VAL A 381 -14.47 4.10 4.99
N MET A 382 -13.47 3.47 4.36
CA MET A 382 -12.10 3.98 4.31
C MET A 382 -11.99 5.33 3.61
N THR A 383 -12.71 5.51 2.49
CA THR A 383 -12.73 6.78 1.74
C THR A 383 -13.32 7.90 2.60
N VAL A 384 -14.45 7.66 3.27
CA VAL A 384 -15.11 8.66 4.13
C VAL A 384 -14.26 8.99 5.36
N GLY A 385 -13.65 7.98 6.01
CA GLY A 385 -12.74 8.19 7.14
C GLY A 385 -11.53 9.05 6.76
N ALA A 386 -10.84 8.71 5.67
CA ALA A 386 -9.71 9.50 5.17
C ALA A 386 -10.12 10.91 4.75
N GLN A 387 -11.25 11.09 4.05
CA GLN A 387 -11.75 12.40 3.63
C GLN A 387 -12.04 13.33 4.81
N ARG A 388 -12.67 12.82 5.89
CA ARG A 388 -12.94 13.61 7.10
C ARG A 388 -11.64 14.08 7.77
N ALA A 389 -10.61 13.23 7.80
CA ALA A 389 -9.29 13.60 8.32
C ALA A 389 -8.61 14.68 7.45
N MET A 390 -8.65 14.52 6.13
CA MET A 390 -8.14 15.51 5.16
C MET A 390 -8.84 16.87 5.30
N GLN A 391 -10.17 16.87 5.46
CA GLN A 391 -10.98 18.08 5.58
C GLN A 391 -10.61 18.91 6.81
N ARG A 392 -10.35 18.30 7.98
CA ARG A 392 -9.93 19.01 9.20
C ARG A 392 -8.65 19.83 8.96
N TYR A 393 -7.61 19.21 8.41
CA TYR A 393 -6.35 19.88 8.09
C TYR A 393 -6.47 21.00 7.04
N VAL A 394 -7.44 20.93 6.13
CA VAL A 394 -7.69 22.00 5.15
C VAL A 394 -8.48 23.16 5.75
N LEU A 395 -9.47 22.87 6.61
CA LEU A 395 -10.35 23.87 7.21
C LEU A 395 -9.68 24.64 8.36
N GLU A 396 -8.97 23.94 9.25
CA GLU A 396 -8.26 24.56 10.39
C GLU A 396 -7.19 25.55 9.90
N GLY A 397 -6.49 25.24 8.80
CA GLY A 397 -5.51 26.15 8.19
C GLY A 397 -6.13 27.40 7.55
N SER A 398 -7.37 27.34 7.07
CA SER A 398 -8.07 28.50 6.52
C SER A 398 -8.59 29.46 7.60
N ALA A 399 -8.90 28.94 8.80
CA ALA A 399 -9.30 29.78 9.94
C ALA A 399 -8.13 30.59 10.51
N VAL A 400 -6.90 30.04 10.48
CA VAL A 400 -5.69 30.73 10.94
C VAL A 400 -5.22 31.80 9.96
N ASP A 401 -5.26 31.55 8.65
CA ASP A 401 -4.91 32.57 7.63
C ASP A 401 -5.93 33.71 7.53
N ALA A 402 -7.17 33.49 7.97
CA ALA A 402 -8.24 34.49 7.95
C ALA A 402 -8.23 35.41 9.18
N ALA A 403 -7.37 35.18 10.15
CA ALA A 403 -7.16 36.11 11.26
C ALA A 403 -6.45 37.37 10.74
N PRO A 404 -7.06 38.57 10.83
CA PRO A 404 -6.38 39.80 10.43
C PRO A 404 -5.15 40.02 11.33
N PRO A 405 -4.06 40.62 10.82
CA PRO A 405 -2.91 40.95 11.65
C PRO A 405 -3.36 41.88 12.77
N THR A 406 -3.12 41.46 14.02
CA THR A 406 -3.40 42.28 15.19
C THR A 406 -2.51 43.52 15.14
N SER A 407 -3.10 44.68 14.88
CA SER A 407 -2.45 45.97 15.04
C SER A 407 -2.09 46.15 16.52
N GLU A 408 -0.80 46.05 16.85
CA GLU A 408 -0.31 46.49 18.16
C GLU A 408 -0.58 47.98 18.32
N ASN A 409 -1.06 48.39 19.49
CA ASN A 409 -1.58 49.74 19.73
C ASN A 409 -0.47 50.81 19.68
N GLU A 410 -0.47 51.64 18.64
CA GLU A 410 -0.10 53.04 18.79
C GLU A 410 -1.29 53.79 19.42
N ASP A 411 -1.21 54.12 20.71
CA ASP A 411 -1.53 55.47 21.23
C ASP A 411 -1.46 55.53 22.76
N GLN A 412 -0.49 56.30 23.28
CA GLN A 412 -0.49 56.79 24.66
C GLN A 412 -0.59 58.32 24.64
N HIS A 413 -1.79 58.89 24.80
CA HIS A 413 -2.05 59.92 25.84
C HIS A 413 -3.54 60.32 25.94
N PRO A 414 -4.10 60.50 27.15
CA PRO A 414 -5.51 60.83 27.34
C PRO A 414 -5.78 62.35 27.37
N ARG A 415 -6.93 62.79 26.83
CA ARG A 415 -7.46 64.15 27.07
C ARG A 415 -8.28 64.18 28.36
N ALA A 416 -7.91 65.07 29.29
CA ALA A 416 -8.72 65.41 30.45
C ALA A 416 -9.81 66.46 30.12
N GLN A 417 -10.79 66.59 31.00
CA GLN A 417 -12.06 67.30 30.78
C GLN A 417 -12.02 68.78 31.21
N SER A 418 -12.96 69.54 30.63
CA SER A 418 -13.74 70.73 31.07
C SER A 418 -13.68 71.22 32.54
N PRO A 419 -14.26 72.39 32.96
CA PRO A 419 -15.12 73.34 32.21
C PRO A 419 -14.91 74.88 32.47
N SER A 420 -15.70 75.70 31.74
CA SER A 420 -16.37 76.97 32.15
C SER A 420 -15.60 78.19 32.73
N GLY A 421 -15.80 79.39 32.15
CA GLY A 421 -15.40 80.66 32.79
C GLY A 421 -15.53 81.94 31.96
N THR A 422 -16.74 82.50 31.88
CA THR A 422 -17.16 83.86 31.45
C THR A 422 -16.12 85.01 31.44
N GLN A 423 -15.99 85.77 30.32
CA GLN A 423 -16.32 87.22 30.24
C GLN A 423 -16.08 87.87 28.85
N ARG A 424 -16.67 89.05 28.64
CA ARG A 424 -16.72 89.83 27.38
C ARG A 424 -15.49 90.74 27.20
N THR A 425 -15.12 91.05 25.96
CA THR A 425 -15.13 92.44 25.42
C THR A 425 -14.84 92.50 23.91
N THR A 426 -15.63 93.28 23.17
CA THR A 426 -15.39 93.79 21.80
C THR A 426 -14.83 95.23 21.91
N PRO A 427 -14.12 95.82 20.91
CA PRO A 427 -14.66 96.25 19.60
C PRO A 427 -13.76 95.90 18.36
N GLN A 428 -14.30 95.51 17.19
CA GLN A 428 -14.69 96.31 15.99
C GLN A 428 -13.52 96.75 15.04
N PRO A 429 -13.76 97.07 13.74
CA PRO A 429 -12.86 96.75 12.62
C PRO A 429 -12.41 98.06 11.87
N PRO A 430 -12.38 98.28 10.51
CA PRO A 430 -12.94 97.59 9.31
C PRO A 430 -11.86 97.09 8.30
N GLY A 431 -12.30 96.64 7.11
CA GLY A 431 -11.45 96.38 5.92
C GLY A 431 -12.31 95.94 4.72
N GLU A 432 -12.43 96.79 3.70
CA GLU A 432 -13.44 96.72 2.63
C GLU A 432 -13.04 95.91 1.37
N PRO A 433 -13.99 95.61 0.45
CA PRO A 433 -13.80 94.68 -0.67
C PRO A 433 -13.51 95.36 -2.02
N SER A 434 -13.17 94.55 -3.02
CA SER A 434 -13.44 94.76 -4.46
C SER A 434 -13.52 93.41 -5.17
#